data_AF-A0A180GGP1-F1
#
_entry.id   AF-A0A180GGP1-F1
#
_cell.length_a   1.000
_cell.length_b   1.000
_cell.length_c   1.000
_cell.angle_alpha   90.00
_cell.angle_beta   90.00
_cell.angle_gamma   90.00
#
_symmetry.space_group_name_H-M   'P 1'
#
loop_
_entity.id
_entity.type
_entity.pdbx_description
1 polymer ?
#
loop_
_entity_poly.entity_id
_entity_poly.type
_entity_poly.pdbx_seq_one_letter_code
_entity_poly.pdbx_strand_id
1 'polypeptide(L)'
;MALLWLPGQIEGNFLADVEKFRDENPISSFAGYIQLQARYRNLHEAAICYFEGRLHTLRDRQLENRDRQLRILVNQVIDHILRHESMSRNDLKEWCQVLTKTMQNHRGYITVPVAILYAFHTLRLKNYEDEELTREIEQITKRMMKFLRKEKCAIPIWVRELLHANWGLDYDFRIWGMEELLFSEPRLKDLAMAMHNNDNDYIVRNLDDIFNNIFSPPPPKNLSAQTRVASIAALFHLLRGNYRMQATRLMESLSSDHQHFFLFDHELQLVNKVLLDHHMEHSSIVQM
;
A
#
# COMPACT_ATOMS: atom_id res chain seq x y z
N MET A 1 -5.97 19.35 -6.04
CA MET A 1 -5.81 18.31 -5.01
C MET A 1 -4.85 17.26 -5.54
N ALA A 2 -3.82 16.87 -4.80
CA ALA A 2 -2.91 15.80 -5.24
C ALA A 2 -3.64 14.45 -5.16
N LEU A 3 -3.56 13.66 -6.23
CA LEU A 3 -4.15 12.34 -6.32
C LEU A 3 -3.42 11.35 -5.40
N LEU A 4 -4.14 10.36 -4.87
CA LEU A 4 -3.54 9.25 -4.13
C LEU A 4 -2.55 8.51 -5.04
N TRP A 5 -1.30 8.37 -4.58
CA TRP A 5 -0.26 7.64 -5.28
C TRP A 5 -0.25 6.17 -4.87
N LEU A 6 -0.25 5.27 -5.86
CA LEU A 6 -0.09 3.83 -5.71
C LEU A 6 1.02 3.38 -6.66
N PRO A 7 1.97 2.53 -6.22
CA PRO A 7 3.06 2.10 -7.09
C PRO A 7 2.55 1.20 -8.22
N GLY A 8 3.02 1.46 -9.44
CA GLY A 8 2.72 0.69 -10.65
C GLY A 8 1.58 1.27 -11.50
N GLN A 9 1.53 0.85 -12.77
CA GLN A 9 0.43 1.22 -13.67
C GLN A 9 -0.81 0.39 -13.35
N ILE A 10 -1.95 1.06 -13.19
CA ILE A 10 -3.26 0.42 -13.14
C ILE A 10 -3.74 0.30 -14.58
N GLU A 11 -3.76 -0.93 -15.09
CA GLU A 11 -4.28 -1.22 -16.43
C GLU A 11 -5.82 -1.31 -16.37
N GLY A 12 -6.51 -0.62 -17.28
CA GLY A 12 -7.97 -0.70 -17.45
C GLY A 12 -8.81 0.27 -16.60
N ASN A 13 -10.13 0.17 -16.70
CA ASN A 13 -11.08 1.04 -15.99
C ASN A 13 -12.17 0.17 -15.34
N PHE A 14 -12.02 -0.06 -14.04
CA PHE A 14 -12.90 -0.93 -13.27
C PHE A 14 -14.38 -0.52 -13.38
N LEU A 15 -14.69 0.76 -13.24
CA LEU A 15 -16.07 1.24 -13.26
C LEU A 15 -16.70 1.10 -14.65
N ALA A 16 -15.95 1.39 -15.71
CA ALA A 16 -16.43 1.18 -17.08
C ALA A 16 -16.70 -0.31 -17.34
N ASP A 17 -15.84 -1.21 -16.81
CA ASP A 17 -16.04 -2.65 -16.94
C ASP A 17 -17.26 -3.14 -16.13
N VAL A 18 -17.50 -2.57 -14.94
CA VAL A 18 -18.70 -2.85 -14.12
C VAL A 18 -19.97 -2.36 -14.81
N GLU A 19 -19.95 -1.16 -15.40
CA GLU A 19 -21.07 -0.62 -16.16
C GLU A 19 -21.39 -1.49 -17.36
N LYS A 20 -20.37 -1.86 -18.14
CA LYS A 20 -20.52 -2.79 -19.26
C LYS A 20 -21.08 -4.14 -18.82
N PHE A 21 -20.57 -4.71 -17.72
CA PHE A 21 -21.08 -5.95 -17.16
C PHE A 21 -22.55 -5.86 -16.75
N ARG A 22 -22.97 -4.72 -16.20
CA ARG A 22 -24.36 -4.45 -15.84
C ARG A 22 -25.25 -4.35 -17.09
N ASP A 23 -24.75 -3.75 -18.16
CA ASP A 23 -25.51 -3.49 -19.39
C ASP A 23 -25.58 -4.73 -20.31
N GLU A 24 -24.54 -5.58 -20.33
CA GLU A 24 -24.47 -6.82 -21.13
C GLU A 24 -25.21 -8.01 -20.52
N ASN A 25 -25.66 -7.91 -19.26
CA ASN A 25 -26.48 -8.92 -18.60
C ASN A 25 -27.91 -8.42 -18.31
N PRO A 26 -28.69 -7.96 -19.33
CA PRO A 26 -30.09 -7.64 -19.13
C PRO A 26 -30.88 -8.94 -18.93
N ILE A 27 -31.93 -8.86 -18.11
CA ILE A 27 -32.84 -9.95 -17.72
C ILE A 27 -33.21 -10.80 -18.94
N SER A 28 -32.75 -12.04 -18.97
CA SER A 28 -33.08 -13.02 -20.01
C SER A 28 -33.46 -14.31 -19.30
N SER A 29 -34.76 -14.56 -19.18
CA SER A 29 -35.27 -15.82 -18.65
C SER A 29 -34.95 -16.93 -19.66
N PHE A 30 -33.94 -17.76 -19.37
CA PHE A 30 -33.79 -19.02 -20.06
C PHE A 30 -33.33 -20.10 -19.08
N ALA A 31 -34.09 -21.19 -19.08
CA ALA A 31 -34.05 -22.24 -18.08
C ALA A 31 -32.68 -22.94 -17.99
N GLY A 32 -32.25 -23.23 -16.75
CA GLY A 32 -31.46 -24.44 -16.49
C GLY A 32 -30.12 -24.29 -15.79
N TYR A 33 -29.58 -23.09 -15.60
CA TYR A 33 -28.37 -22.86 -14.79
C TYR A 33 -28.62 -21.75 -13.78
N ILE A 34 -28.12 -21.93 -12.56
CA ILE A 34 -28.34 -21.04 -11.41
C ILE A 34 -27.97 -19.60 -11.81
N GLN A 35 -29.00 -18.82 -12.17
CA GLN A 35 -28.91 -17.40 -12.53
C GLN A 35 -28.81 -16.58 -11.26
N LEU A 36 -27.63 -16.03 -10.97
CA LEU A 36 -27.51 -14.84 -10.13
C LEU A 36 -27.97 -13.63 -10.95
N GLN A 37 -29.26 -13.54 -11.28
CA GLN A 37 -29.87 -12.41 -11.97
C GLN A 37 -30.79 -11.65 -11.01
N ALA A 38 -30.18 -10.90 -10.10
CA ALA A 38 -30.85 -9.80 -9.43
C ALA A 38 -30.41 -8.51 -10.13
N ARG A 39 -31.38 -7.67 -10.50
CA ARG A 39 -31.14 -6.27 -10.83
C ARG A 39 -30.32 -5.68 -9.68
N TYR A 40 -29.04 -5.35 -9.90
CA TYR A 40 -28.23 -4.74 -8.85
C TYR A 40 -28.90 -3.44 -8.42
N ARG A 41 -29.22 -3.30 -7.12
CA ARG A 41 -29.99 -2.15 -6.62
C ARG A 41 -29.16 -0.88 -6.64
N ASN A 42 -27.83 -1.02 -6.62
CA ASN A 42 -26.86 0.07 -6.68
C ASN A 42 -25.56 -0.39 -7.38
N LEU A 43 -24.70 0.59 -7.70
CA LEU A 43 -23.42 0.35 -8.38
C LEU A 43 -22.44 -0.48 -7.53
N HIS A 44 -22.53 -0.40 -6.20
CA HIS A 44 -21.66 -1.12 -5.26
C HIS A 44 -21.89 -2.65 -5.32
N GLU A 45 -23.15 -3.09 -5.26
CA GLU A 45 -23.51 -4.51 -5.43
C GLU A 45 -23.05 -5.05 -6.79
N ALA A 46 -23.23 -4.25 -7.86
CA ALA A 46 -22.77 -4.62 -9.20
C ALA A 46 -21.25 -4.77 -9.26
N ALA A 47 -20.51 -3.87 -8.60
CA ALA A 47 -19.06 -3.91 -8.55
C ALA A 47 -18.52 -5.14 -7.81
N ILE A 48 -19.12 -5.50 -6.66
CA ILE A 48 -18.76 -6.71 -5.92
C ILE A 48 -19.04 -7.96 -6.78
N CYS A 49 -20.23 -8.06 -7.37
CA CYS A 49 -20.58 -9.22 -8.18
C CYS A 49 -19.73 -9.34 -9.45
N TYR A 50 -19.40 -8.22 -10.11
CA TYR A 50 -18.45 -8.20 -11.22
C TYR A 50 -17.10 -8.76 -10.76
N PHE A 51 -16.56 -8.25 -9.66
CA PHE A 51 -15.27 -8.70 -9.13
C PHE A 51 -15.26 -10.20 -8.80
N GLU A 52 -16.25 -10.68 -8.04
CA GLU A 52 -16.36 -12.10 -7.69
C GLU A 52 -16.58 -13.00 -8.92
N GLY A 53 -17.38 -12.57 -9.89
CA GLY A 53 -17.59 -13.29 -11.15
C GLY A 53 -16.32 -13.38 -11.99
N ARG A 54 -15.53 -12.30 -12.06
CA ARG A 54 -14.22 -12.31 -12.73
C ARG A 54 -13.22 -13.19 -12.00
N LEU A 55 -13.16 -13.14 -10.66
CA LEU A 55 -12.34 -14.05 -9.86
C LEU A 55 -12.67 -15.52 -10.13
N HIS A 56 -13.96 -15.86 -10.22
CA HIS A 56 -14.39 -17.23 -10.52
C HIS A 56 -13.94 -17.66 -11.93
N THR A 57 -14.13 -16.80 -12.93
CA THR A 57 -13.72 -17.06 -14.31
C THR A 57 -12.21 -17.28 -14.43
N LEU A 58 -11.40 -16.53 -13.66
CA LEU A 58 -9.95 -16.68 -13.61
C LEU A 58 -9.51 -17.98 -12.93
N ARG A 59 -10.34 -18.58 -12.08
CA ARG A 59 -10.06 -19.86 -11.43
C ARG A 59 -10.26 -21.05 -12.36
N ASP A 60 -11.28 -20.99 -13.21
CA ASP A 60 -11.73 -22.15 -14.00
C ASP A 60 -10.98 -22.32 -15.33
N ARG A 61 -10.30 -21.28 -15.81
CA ARG A 61 -9.54 -21.33 -17.06
C ARG A 61 -8.05 -21.54 -16.74
N GLN A 62 -7.41 -22.53 -17.38
CA GLN A 62 -5.95 -22.64 -17.46
C GLN A 62 -5.40 -21.51 -18.36
N LEU A 63 -5.42 -20.29 -17.85
CA LEU A 63 -4.91 -19.13 -18.56
C LEU A 63 -3.42 -19.00 -18.30
N GLU A 64 -2.62 -19.10 -19.37
CA GLU A 64 -1.31 -18.46 -19.39
C GLU A 64 -1.52 -16.99 -19.01
N ASN A 65 -0.87 -16.52 -17.93
CA ASN A 65 -1.03 -15.20 -17.30
C ASN A 65 -2.15 -15.03 -16.24
N ARG A 66 -2.69 -16.12 -15.66
CA ARG A 66 -3.66 -16.03 -14.55
C ARG A 66 -3.20 -15.08 -13.43
N ASP A 67 -1.96 -15.18 -12.99
CA ASP A 67 -1.43 -14.39 -11.87
C ASP A 67 -1.37 -12.90 -12.19
N ARG A 68 -1.01 -12.56 -13.44
CA ARG A 68 -1.01 -11.18 -13.93
C ARG A 68 -2.43 -10.63 -13.97
N GLN A 69 -3.39 -11.38 -14.52
CA GLN A 69 -4.78 -10.94 -14.62
C GLN A 69 -5.43 -10.79 -13.24
N LEU A 70 -5.15 -11.70 -12.31
CA LEU A 70 -5.60 -11.59 -10.92
C LEU A 70 -5.03 -10.33 -10.25
N ARG A 71 -3.73 -10.06 -10.43
CA ARG A 71 -3.10 -8.84 -9.90
C ARG A 71 -3.72 -7.57 -10.46
N ILE A 72 -3.97 -7.52 -11.78
CA ILE A 72 -4.61 -6.36 -12.43
C ILE A 72 -6.00 -6.13 -11.84
N LEU A 73 -6.83 -7.19 -11.76
CA LEU A 73 -8.18 -7.09 -11.22
C LEU A 73 -8.20 -6.61 -9.76
N VAL A 74 -7.29 -7.13 -8.93
CA VAL A 74 -7.17 -6.71 -7.53
C VAL A 74 -6.73 -5.25 -7.42
N ASN A 75 -5.74 -4.82 -8.23
CA ASN A 75 -5.29 -3.43 -8.22
C ASN A 75 -6.37 -2.45 -8.70
N GLN A 76 -7.16 -2.84 -9.70
CA GLN A 76 -8.32 -2.08 -10.18
C GLN A 76 -9.36 -1.87 -9.07
N VAL A 77 -9.71 -2.93 -8.32
CA VAL A 77 -10.64 -2.84 -7.19
C VAL A 77 -10.07 -1.99 -6.06
N ILE A 78 -8.80 -2.18 -5.72
CA ILE A 78 -8.12 -1.38 -4.70
C ILE A 78 -8.16 0.10 -5.09
N ASP A 79 -7.82 0.44 -6.33
CA ASP A 79 -7.86 1.81 -6.80
C ASP A 79 -9.27 2.41 -6.73
N HIS A 80 -10.28 1.67 -7.16
CA HIS A 80 -11.68 2.06 -7.04
C HIS A 80 -12.06 2.37 -5.58
N ILE A 81 -11.80 1.44 -4.66
CA ILE A 81 -12.13 1.61 -3.24
C ILE A 81 -11.38 2.80 -2.65
N LEU A 82 -10.08 2.93 -2.95
CA LEU A 82 -9.23 3.96 -2.36
C LEU A 82 -9.47 5.35 -2.95
N ARG A 83 -9.95 5.48 -4.19
CA ARG A 83 -10.29 6.77 -4.80
C ARG A 83 -11.74 7.19 -4.56
N HIS A 84 -12.61 6.28 -4.14
CA HIS A 84 -13.99 6.63 -3.84
C HIS A 84 -14.05 7.61 -2.65
N GLU A 85 -14.54 8.83 -2.88
CA GLU A 85 -14.57 9.89 -1.85
C GLU A 85 -15.68 9.66 -0.80
N SER A 86 -16.77 9.02 -1.19
CA SER A 86 -17.98 8.91 -0.37
C SER A 86 -18.52 7.48 -0.25
N MET A 87 -17.65 6.49 -0.05
CA MET A 87 -18.09 5.11 0.21
C MET A 87 -18.63 5.00 1.63
N SER A 88 -19.81 4.39 1.81
CA SER A 88 -20.38 4.26 3.15
C SER A 88 -19.53 3.31 4.01
N ARG A 89 -19.60 3.45 5.34
CA ARG A 89 -18.91 2.55 6.27
C ARG A 89 -19.31 1.09 6.05
N ASN A 90 -20.58 0.82 5.72
CA ASN A 90 -21.07 -0.54 5.47
C ASN A 90 -20.49 -1.12 4.17
N ASP A 91 -20.46 -0.32 3.10
CA ASP A 91 -19.89 -0.73 1.81
C ASP A 91 -18.38 -1.03 1.94
N LEU A 92 -17.65 -0.19 2.68
CA LEU A 92 -16.23 -0.41 2.99
C LEU A 92 -16.01 -1.71 3.77
N LYS A 93 -16.85 -2.01 4.77
CA LYS A 93 -16.78 -3.26 5.53
C LYS A 93 -17.00 -4.47 4.62
N GLU A 94 -17.97 -4.40 3.72
CA GLU A 94 -18.25 -5.47 2.77
C GLU A 94 -17.06 -5.70 1.83
N TRP A 95 -16.47 -4.63 1.29
CA TRP A 95 -15.24 -4.72 0.50
C TRP A 95 -14.08 -5.31 1.29
N CYS A 96 -13.89 -4.92 2.55
CA CYS A 96 -12.87 -5.53 3.41
C CYS A 96 -13.08 -7.04 3.58
N GLN A 97 -14.32 -7.51 3.69
CA GLN A 97 -14.63 -8.94 3.78
C GLN A 97 -14.33 -9.68 2.46
N VAL A 98 -14.76 -9.11 1.32
CA VAL A 98 -14.52 -9.65 -0.03
C VAL A 98 -13.01 -9.74 -0.31
N LEU A 99 -12.25 -8.70 -0.01
CA LEU A 99 -10.80 -8.68 -0.17
C LEU A 99 -10.11 -9.67 0.78
N THR A 100 -10.56 -9.78 2.04
CA THR A 100 -10.01 -10.75 2.99
C THR A 100 -10.20 -12.19 2.49
N LYS A 101 -11.40 -12.53 1.99
CA LYS A 101 -11.67 -13.84 1.37
C LYS A 101 -10.78 -14.07 0.14
N THR A 102 -10.56 -13.03 -0.67
CA THR A 102 -9.68 -13.08 -1.83
C THR A 102 -8.24 -13.42 -1.44
N MET A 103 -7.70 -12.78 -0.40
CA MET A 103 -6.37 -13.09 0.14
C MET A 103 -6.27 -14.55 0.59
N GLN A 104 -7.28 -15.04 1.30
CA GLN A 104 -7.30 -16.40 1.83
C GLN A 104 -7.32 -17.46 0.73
N ASN A 105 -8.00 -17.18 -0.39
CA ASN A 105 -8.12 -18.10 -1.52
C ASN A 105 -6.89 -18.10 -2.44
N HIS A 106 -6.03 -17.09 -2.36
CA HIS A 106 -4.89 -16.89 -3.28
C HIS A 106 -3.55 -16.79 -2.55
N ARG A 107 -3.38 -17.57 -1.47
CA ARG A 107 -2.17 -17.57 -0.62
C ARG A 107 -0.88 -17.88 -1.38
N GLY A 108 -0.96 -18.76 -2.38
CA GLY A 108 0.20 -19.12 -3.23
C GLY A 108 0.72 -17.96 -4.09
N TYR A 109 -0.01 -16.84 -4.18
CA TYR A 109 0.31 -15.68 -5.00
C TYR A 109 0.54 -14.45 -4.12
N ILE A 110 1.68 -14.40 -3.43
CA ILE A 110 1.97 -13.45 -2.34
C ILE A 110 1.76 -11.96 -2.72
N THR A 111 1.89 -11.61 -3.99
CA THR A 111 1.68 -10.24 -4.50
C THR A 111 0.25 -9.73 -4.28
N VAL A 112 -0.75 -10.60 -4.38
CA VAL A 112 -2.16 -10.24 -4.20
C VAL A 112 -2.47 -9.92 -2.74
N PRO A 113 -2.17 -10.80 -1.76
CA PRO A 113 -2.31 -10.47 -0.35
C PRO A 113 -1.56 -9.21 0.07
N VAL A 114 -0.36 -8.98 -0.45
CA VAL A 114 0.45 -7.81 -0.11
C VAL A 114 -0.20 -6.53 -0.62
N ALA A 115 -0.69 -6.50 -1.87
CA ALA A 115 -1.42 -5.36 -2.42
C ALA A 115 -2.65 -5.02 -1.55
N ILE A 116 -3.41 -6.04 -1.16
CA ILE A 116 -4.60 -5.86 -0.32
C ILE A 116 -4.23 -5.35 1.08
N LEU A 117 -3.14 -5.84 1.69
CA LEU A 117 -2.70 -5.34 2.99
C LEU A 117 -2.28 -3.87 2.95
N TYR A 118 -1.57 -3.44 1.92
CA TYR A 118 -1.26 -2.01 1.75
C TYR A 118 -2.53 -1.18 1.52
N ALA A 119 -3.53 -1.72 0.82
CA ALA A 119 -4.83 -1.06 0.69
C ALA A 119 -5.52 -0.92 2.05
N PHE A 120 -5.49 -1.95 2.91
CA PHE A 120 -6.03 -1.88 4.27
C PHE A 120 -5.30 -0.85 5.14
N HIS A 121 -3.96 -0.79 5.08
CA HIS A 121 -3.22 0.26 5.76
C HIS A 121 -3.58 1.65 5.22
N THR A 122 -3.73 1.82 3.92
CA THR A 122 -4.16 3.07 3.31
C THR A 122 -5.58 3.46 3.74
N LEU A 123 -6.51 2.52 3.80
CA LEU A 123 -7.86 2.76 4.32
C LEU A 123 -7.84 3.21 5.78
N ARG A 124 -6.94 2.66 6.60
CA ARG A 124 -6.75 3.12 7.98
C ARG A 124 -6.21 4.55 8.05
N LEU A 125 -5.31 4.95 7.15
CA LEU A 125 -4.85 6.34 7.07
C LEU A 125 -5.98 7.28 6.68
N LYS A 126 -6.75 6.94 5.64
CA LYS A 126 -7.88 7.76 5.17
C LYS A 126 -8.97 7.92 6.22
N ASN A 127 -9.25 6.86 6.96
CA ASN A 127 -10.31 6.81 7.96
C ASN A 127 -9.78 6.92 9.39
N TYR A 128 -8.61 7.57 9.60
CA TYR A 128 -7.93 7.65 10.90
C TYR A 128 -8.84 8.08 12.06
N GLU A 129 -9.78 8.99 11.81
CA GLU A 129 -10.72 9.52 12.81
C GLU A 129 -11.89 8.55 13.14
N ASP A 130 -12.16 7.55 12.30
CA ASP A 130 -13.13 6.48 12.57
C ASP A 130 -12.42 5.34 13.33
N GLU A 131 -12.31 5.49 14.65
CA GLU A 131 -11.64 4.52 15.53
C GLU A 131 -12.22 3.10 15.44
N GLU A 132 -13.53 2.97 15.20
CA GLU A 132 -14.18 1.68 15.16
C GLU A 132 -13.83 0.94 13.86
N LEU A 133 -13.97 1.63 12.71
CA LEU A 133 -13.59 1.08 11.41
C LEU A 133 -12.09 0.77 11.34
N THR A 134 -11.24 1.67 11.82
CA THR A 134 -9.77 1.48 11.80
C THR A 134 -9.35 0.29 12.65
N ARG A 135 -9.99 0.06 13.81
CA ARG A 135 -9.76 -1.09 14.69
C ARG A 135 -10.22 -2.40 14.04
N GLU A 136 -11.36 -2.41 13.37
CA GLU A 136 -11.84 -3.58 12.62
C GLU A 136 -10.85 -3.98 11.50
N ILE A 137 -10.42 -3.00 10.69
CA ILE A 137 -9.44 -3.22 9.62
C ILE A 137 -8.10 -3.68 10.19
N GLU A 138 -7.67 -3.13 11.33
CA GLU A 138 -6.44 -3.55 12.02
C GLU A 138 -6.48 -5.01 12.44
N GLN A 139 -7.60 -5.48 13.01
CA GLN A 139 -7.75 -6.88 13.42
C GLN A 139 -7.70 -7.84 12.23
N ILE A 140 -8.28 -7.45 11.09
CA ILE A 140 -8.16 -8.20 9.83
C ILE A 140 -6.69 -8.25 9.40
N THR A 141 -6.04 -7.09 9.34
CA THR A 141 -4.65 -6.91 8.92
C THR A 141 -3.69 -7.75 9.76
N LYS A 142 -3.76 -7.65 11.10
CA LYS A 142 -2.92 -8.42 12.03
C LYS A 142 -3.07 -9.93 11.86
N ARG A 143 -4.31 -10.42 11.68
CA ARG A 143 -4.57 -11.85 11.43
C ARG A 143 -3.94 -12.31 10.11
N MET A 144 -4.10 -11.52 9.05
CA MET A 144 -3.56 -11.88 7.73
C MET A 144 -2.03 -11.79 7.68
N MET A 145 -1.42 -10.76 8.25
CA MET A 145 0.05 -10.65 8.33
C MET A 145 0.67 -11.82 9.08
N LYS A 146 0.09 -12.24 10.22
CA LYS A 146 0.56 -13.41 10.98
C LYS A 146 0.47 -14.70 10.15
N PHE A 147 -0.56 -14.80 9.31
CA PHE A 147 -0.74 -15.94 8.42
C PHE A 147 0.33 -15.96 7.32
N LEU A 148 0.53 -14.84 6.61
CA LEU A 148 1.46 -14.75 5.49
C LEU A 148 2.94 -14.88 5.88
N ARG A 149 3.33 -14.41 7.07
CA ARG A 149 4.72 -14.55 7.58
C ARG A 149 5.21 -16.00 7.69
N LYS A 150 4.31 -16.98 7.68
CA LYS A 150 4.64 -18.41 7.74
C LYS A 150 4.92 -19.02 6.37
N GLU A 151 4.50 -18.34 5.30
CA GLU A 151 4.66 -18.82 3.93
C GLU A 151 6.11 -18.62 3.48
N LYS A 152 6.71 -19.67 2.90
CA LYS A 152 8.05 -19.60 2.30
C LYS A 152 7.91 -19.16 0.85
N CYS A 153 7.89 -17.86 0.60
CA CYS A 153 7.87 -17.32 -0.75
C CYS A 153 9.15 -16.52 -1.03
N ALA A 154 9.56 -16.49 -2.30
CA ALA A 154 10.40 -15.41 -2.77
C ALA A 154 9.72 -14.09 -2.39
N ILE A 155 10.48 -13.12 -1.92
CA ILE A 155 9.97 -11.87 -1.35
C ILE A 155 10.00 -10.84 -2.49
N PRO A 156 8.88 -10.62 -3.22
CA PRO A 156 8.83 -9.48 -4.14
C PRO A 156 8.98 -8.16 -3.36
N ILE A 157 9.28 -7.09 -4.09
CA ILE A 157 9.34 -5.72 -3.56
C ILE A 157 8.08 -5.44 -2.73
N TRP A 158 8.22 -4.66 -1.65
CA TRP A 158 7.18 -4.29 -0.68
C TRP A 158 6.81 -5.34 0.37
N VAL A 159 7.11 -6.62 0.12
CA VAL A 159 6.74 -7.70 1.04
C VAL A 159 7.61 -7.67 2.29
N ARG A 160 8.90 -7.36 2.15
CA ARG A 160 9.82 -7.28 3.28
C ARG A 160 9.42 -6.15 4.22
N GLU A 161 9.18 -4.96 3.68
CA GLU A 161 8.88 -3.74 4.45
C GLU A 161 7.61 -3.90 5.28
N LEU A 162 6.65 -4.67 4.77
CA LEU A 162 5.39 -4.93 5.44
C LEU A 162 5.45 -6.13 6.40
N LEU A 163 5.91 -7.28 5.92
CA LEU A 163 5.83 -8.54 6.68
C LEU A 163 7.06 -8.81 7.54
N HIS A 164 8.23 -8.31 7.14
CA HIS A 164 9.53 -8.57 7.77
C HIS A 164 10.30 -7.26 8.01
N ALA A 165 9.61 -6.21 8.49
CA ALA A 165 10.18 -4.88 8.72
C ALA A 165 11.45 -4.87 9.58
N ASN A 166 11.57 -5.82 10.50
CA ASN A 166 12.74 -6.00 11.35
C ASN A 166 14.00 -6.49 10.60
N TRP A 167 13.88 -6.87 9.33
CA TRP A 167 15.01 -7.18 8.45
C TRP A 167 15.54 -5.94 7.72
N GLY A 168 14.86 -4.80 7.88
CA GLY A 168 15.19 -3.54 7.22
C GLY A 168 14.64 -3.50 5.80
N LEU A 169 15.04 -2.47 5.07
CA LEU A 169 14.66 -2.28 3.66
C LEU A 169 15.17 -3.45 2.81
N ASP A 170 14.40 -3.83 1.79
CA ASP A 170 14.82 -4.77 0.76
C ASP A 170 15.94 -4.18 -0.12
N TYR A 171 16.57 -5.02 -0.93
CA TYR A 171 17.72 -4.62 -1.73
C TYR A 171 17.38 -3.49 -2.71
N ASP A 172 16.22 -3.58 -3.35
CA ASP A 172 15.81 -2.60 -4.35
C ASP A 172 15.62 -1.20 -3.74
N PHE A 173 15.02 -1.11 -2.54
CA PHE A 173 14.92 0.14 -1.76
C PHE A 173 16.27 0.70 -1.26
N ARG A 174 17.34 -0.10 -1.28
CA ARG A 174 18.67 0.35 -0.83
C ARG A 174 19.51 0.91 -1.97
N ILE A 175 19.14 0.66 -3.23
CA ILE A 175 19.89 1.16 -4.38
C ILE A 175 19.27 2.45 -4.89
N TRP A 176 20.05 3.53 -4.79
CA TRP A 176 19.66 4.81 -5.38
C TRP A 176 19.55 4.68 -6.90
N GLY A 177 18.41 5.10 -7.47
CA GLY A 177 18.21 5.19 -8.92
C GLY A 177 17.81 3.90 -9.63
N MET A 178 17.71 2.75 -8.95
CA MET A 178 17.15 1.52 -9.56
C MET A 178 15.62 1.51 -9.57
N GLU A 179 14.98 2.31 -8.72
CA GLU A 179 13.54 2.48 -8.72
C GLU A 179 13.20 3.96 -8.95
N GLU A 180 12.52 4.28 -10.05
CA GLU A 180 11.87 5.58 -10.28
C GLU A 180 10.81 5.91 -9.21
N LEU A 181 10.70 5.11 -8.16
CA LEU A 181 9.72 5.19 -7.10
C LEU A 181 9.67 6.56 -6.43
N LEU A 182 10.82 7.05 -5.96
CA LEU A 182 10.92 8.34 -5.28
C LEU A 182 10.62 9.50 -6.23
N PHE A 183 10.99 9.37 -7.51
CA PHE A 183 10.69 10.36 -8.54
C PHE A 183 9.22 10.32 -8.99
N SER A 184 8.55 9.17 -8.82
CA SER A 184 7.16 8.95 -9.19
C SER A 184 6.16 9.37 -8.11
N GLU A 185 6.57 9.39 -6.84
CA GLU A 185 5.71 9.82 -5.74
C GLU A 185 5.69 11.36 -5.68
N PRO A 186 4.54 12.03 -5.83
CA PRO A 186 4.49 13.48 -5.99
C PRO A 186 5.05 14.31 -4.83
N ARG A 187 5.01 13.84 -3.59
CA ARG A 187 5.53 14.57 -2.41
C ARG A 187 7.03 14.39 -2.25
N LEU A 188 7.56 13.25 -2.69
CA LEU A 188 8.98 12.94 -2.62
C LEU A 188 9.74 13.36 -3.88
N LYS A 189 9.05 13.63 -4.99
CA LYS A 189 9.67 13.96 -6.28
C LYS A 189 10.69 15.09 -6.18
N ASP A 190 10.31 16.22 -5.60
CA ASP A 190 11.20 17.39 -5.53
C ASP A 190 12.39 17.13 -4.59
N LEU A 191 12.15 16.41 -3.49
CA LEU A 191 13.21 15.95 -2.60
C LEU A 191 14.18 15.00 -3.33
N ALA A 192 13.65 14.04 -4.09
CA ALA A 192 14.45 13.09 -4.87
C ALA A 192 15.30 13.81 -5.93
N MET A 193 14.72 14.82 -6.61
CA MET A 193 15.46 15.69 -7.52
C MET A 193 16.55 16.48 -6.81
N ALA A 194 16.26 17.06 -5.65
CA ALA A 194 17.25 17.79 -4.85
C ALA A 194 18.38 16.87 -4.38
N MET A 195 18.08 15.64 -3.97
CA MET A 195 19.07 14.63 -3.61
C MET A 195 19.94 14.24 -4.80
N HIS A 196 19.34 14.06 -5.98
CA HIS A 196 20.07 13.75 -7.22
C HIS A 196 21.01 14.88 -7.63
N ASN A 197 20.57 16.14 -7.49
CA ASN A 197 21.32 17.33 -7.89
C ASN A 197 22.27 17.86 -6.80
N ASN A 198 22.28 17.25 -5.60
CA ASN A 198 22.97 17.77 -4.41
C ASN A 198 22.55 19.20 -4.03
N ASP A 199 21.27 19.54 -4.19
CA ASP A 199 20.70 20.82 -3.77
C ASP A 199 20.50 20.85 -2.24
N ASN A 200 21.58 21.23 -1.54
CA ASN A 200 21.60 21.30 -0.08
C ASN A 200 20.56 22.28 0.48
N ASP A 201 20.34 23.41 -0.21
CA ASP A 201 19.45 24.46 0.25
C ASP A 201 18.00 23.97 0.26
N TYR A 202 17.58 23.26 -0.78
CA TYR A 202 16.26 22.67 -0.83
C TYR A 202 16.08 21.62 0.27
N ILE A 203 17.04 20.69 0.41
CA ILE A 203 16.92 19.58 1.37
C ILE A 203 16.83 20.11 2.80
N VAL A 204 17.72 21.00 3.20
CA VAL A 204 17.73 21.54 4.57
C VAL A 204 16.45 22.33 4.88
N ARG A 205 15.90 23.06 3.91
CA ARG A 205 14.69 23.88 4.12
C ARG A 205 13.40 23.07 4.16
N ASN A 206 13.30 21.97 3.42
CA ASN A 206 12.03 21.28 3.19
C ASN A 206 11.93 19.91 3.88
N LEU A 207 13.04 19.33 4.35
CA LEU A 207 13.05 17.96 4.88
C LEU A 207 12.07 17.80 6.04
N ASP A 208 12.15 18.64 7.07
CA ASP A 208 11.27 18.52 8.24
C ASP A 208 9.79 18.68 7.82
N ASP A 209 9.46 19.66 6.97
CA ASP A 209 8.08 19.93 6.53
C ASP A 209 7.46 18.76 5.74
N ILE A 210 8.23 18.17 4.81
CA ILE A 210 7.77 17.03 4.00
C ILE A 210 7.40 15.86 4.91
N PHE A 211 8.29 15.51 5.85
CA PHE A 211 8.11 14.35 6.71
C PHE A 211 7.12 14.58 7.84
N ASN A 212 7.05 15.80 8.38
CA ASN A 212 6.00 16.23 9.28
C ASN A 212 4.63 16.06 8.62
N ASN A 213 4.47 16.43 7.35
CA ASN A 213 3.22 16.24 6.63
C ASN A 213 2.87 14.76 6.40
N ILE A 214 3.85 13.93 6.03
CA ILE A 214 3.60 12.50 5.71
C ILE A 214 3.23 11.69 6.96
N PHE A 215 3.83 12.00 8.10
CA PHE A 215 3.66 11.24 9.34
C PHE A 215 2.76 11.92 10.38
N SER A 216 2.18 13.09 10.09
CA SER A 216 1.29 13.80 11.03
C SER A 216 0.04 12.99 11.41
N PRO A 217 -0.45 13.15 12.66
CA PRO A 217 -1.83 12.87 13.05
C PRO A 217 -2.67 14.18 12.98
N PRO A 218 -3.84 14.19 12.32
CA PRO A 218 -4.35 13.16 11.43
C PRO A 218 -3.52 13.07 10.13
N PRO A 219 -3.42 11.88 9.50
CA PRO A 219 -2.74 11.72 8.23
C PRO A 219 -3.45 12.44 7.08
N PRO A 220 -2.72 12.96 6.07
CA PRO A 220 -3.34 13.48 4.85
C PRO A 220 -4.20 12.41 4.15
N LYS A 221 -5.44 12.76 3.76
CA LYS A 221 -6.42 11.82 3.18
C LYS A 221 -6.00 11.24 1.82
N ASN A 222 -5.03 11.86 1.16
CA ASN A 222 -4.47 11.44 -0.13
C ASN A 222 -3.08 10.79 0.03
N LEU A 223 -2.77 10.27 1.22
CA LEU A 223 -1.54 9.54 1.52
C LEU A 223 -1.78 8.02 1.46
N SER A 224 -0.91 7.29 0.78
CA SER A 224 -0.92 5.83 0.79
C SER A 224 0.10 5.26 1.77
N ALA A 225 -0.13 4.04 2.22
CA ALA A 225 0.83 3.32 3.06
C ALA A 225 2.16 3.08 2.32
N GLN A 226 2.12 2.89 1.01
CA GLN A 226 3.34 2.79 0.18
C GLN A 226 4.11 4.12 0.15
N THR A 227 3.44 5.27 0.18
CA THR A 227 4.11 6.58 0.27
C THR A 227 4.96 6.66 1.55
N ARG A 228 4.44 6.16 2.68
CA ARG A 228 5.18 6.15 3.95
C ARG A 228 6.41 5.26 3.90
N VAL A 229 6.29 4.06 3.33
CA VAL A 229 7.44 3.16 3.12
C VAL A 229 8.49 3.80 2.19
N ALA A 230 8.06 4.40 1.08
CA ALA A 230 8.95 5.13 0.18
C ALA A 230 9.66 6.30 0.89
N SER A 231 8.97 6.98 1.79
CA SER A 231 9.53 8.07 2.60
C SER A 231 10.61 7.57 3.55
N ILE A 232 10.40 6.41 4.18
CA ILE A 232 11.42 5.76 5.02
C ILE A 232 12.66 5.38 4.19
N ALA A 233 12.45 4.90 2.95
CA ALA A 233 13.56 4.64 2.02
C ALA A 233 14.32 5.92 1.63
N ALA A 234 13.61 7.04 1.41
CA ALA A 234 14.26 8.33 1.17
C ALA A 234 15.14 8.77 2.36
N LEU A 235 14.66 8.59 3.61
CA LEU A 235 15.47 8.85 4.81
C LEU A 235 16.70 7.95 4.89
N PHE A 236 16.56 6.66 4.54
CA PHE A 236 17.70 5.75 4.47
C PHE A 236 18.77 6.27 3.50
N HIS A 237 18.39 6.79 2.34
CA HIS A 237 19.36 7.37 1.40
C HIS A 237 19.99 8.67 1.93
N LEU A 238 19.23 9.54 2.60
CA LEU A 238 19.76 10.74 3.24
C LEU A 238 20.75 10.41 4.37
N LEU A 239 20.51 9.34 5.14
CA LEU A 239 21.41 8.84 6.18
C LEU A 239 22.78 8.42 5.65
N ARG A 240 22.84 7.89 4.42
CA ARG A 240 24.08 7.46 3.76
C ARG A 240 24.78 8.58 2.99
N GLY A 241 24.15 9.75 2.89
CA GLY A 241 24.68 10.92 2.20
C GLY A 241 25.14 12.03 3.14
N ASN A 242 25.18 13.25 2.60
CA ASN A 242 25.64 14.45 3.31
C ASN A 242 24.66 14.98 4.37
N TYR A 243 23.45 14.42 4.44
CA TYR A 243 22.36 14.90 5.30
C TYR A 243 22.09 13.98 6.48
N ARG A 244 23.11 13.20 6.85
CA ARG A 244 23.05 12.18 7.88
C ARG A 244 22.47 12.70 9.18
N MET A 245 22.97 13.82 9.71
CA MET A 245 22.51 14.34 11.01
C MET A 245 21.03 14.70 11.00
N GLN A 246 20.56 15.37 9.93
CA GLN A 246 19.16 15.78 9.79
C GLN A 246 18.26 14.54 9.67
N ALA A 247 18.66 13.57 8.85
CA ALA A 247 17.93 12.33 8.67
C ALA A 247 17.90 11.49 9.97
N THR A 248 19.01 11.40 10.71
CA THR A 248 19.07 10.72 12.01
C THR A 248 18.09 11.36 12.99
N ARG A 249 18.16 12.68 13.18
CA ARG A 249 17.27 13.42 14.10
C ARG A 249 15.79 13.18 13.77
N LEU A 250 15.45 13.24 12.49
CA LEU A 250 14.08 13.04 12.02
C LEU A 250 13.62 11.58 12.25
N MET A 251 14.45 10.58 11.92
CA MET A 251 14.12 9.18 12.18
C MET A 251 13.99 8.85 13.67
N GLU A 252 14.84 9.43 14.52
CA GLU A 252 14.72 9.32 15.99
C GLU A 252 13.42 9.95 16.49
N SER A 253 13.02 11.10 15.92
CA SER A 253 11.75 11.76 16.24
C SER A 253 10.56 10.91 15.80
N LEU A 254 10.57 10.35 14.59
CA LEU A 254 9.55 9.41 14.12
C LEU A 254 9.44 8.17 15.03
N SER A 255 10.55 7.71 15.59
CA SER A 255 10.58 6.53 16.47
C SER A 255 10.02 6.79 17.88
N SER A 256 10.22 8.00 18.41
CA SER A 256 9.99 8.30 19.84
C SER A 256 8.86 9.28 20.11
N ASP A 257 8.54 10.18 19.18
CA ASP A 257 7.54 11.23 19.36
C ASP A 257 6.18 10.80 18.79
N HIS A 258 5.51 9.92 19.54
CA HIS A 258 4.17 9.43 19.19
C HIS A 258 3.05 10.46 19.37
N GLN A 259 3.36 11.67 19.88
CA GLN A 259 2.39 12.76 19.98
C GLN A 259 2.32 13.54 18.67
N HIS A 260 3.46 13.77 18.02
CA HIS A 260 3.54 14.50 16.76
C HIS A 260 3.54 13.60 15.52
N PHE A 261 3.85 12.31 15.68
CA PHE A 261 3.91 11.36 14.56
C PHE A 261 3.05 10.12 14.79
N PHE A 262 2.40 9.68 13.72
CA PHE A 262 1.65 8.43 13.66
C PHE A 262 2.29 7.47 12.67
N LEU A 263 2.76 6.32 13.17
CA LEU A 263 3.31 5.22 12.39
C LEU A 263 2.57 3.92 12.70
N PHE A 264 2.45 3.04 11.71
CA PHE A 264 2.03 1.66 11.94
C PHE A 264 3.16 0.84 12.58
N ASP A 265 2.82 -0.25 13.29
CA ASP A 265 3.80 -1.15 13.95
C ASP A 265 4.95 -1.59 13.03
N HIS A 266 4.66 -1.89 11.76
CA HIS A 266 5.68 -2.30 10.80
C HIS A 266 6.55 -1.13 10.32
N GLU A 267 5.98 0.07 10.16
CA GLU A 267 6.72 1.29 9.81
C GLU A 267 7.71 1.66 10.94
N LEU A 268 7.25 1.60 12.20
CA LEU A 268 8.09 1.84 13.36
C LEU A 268 9.24 0.82 13.46
N GLN A 269 8.96 -0.46 13.23
CA GLN A 269 10.00 -1.50 13.18
C GLN A 269 11.01 -1.24 12.08
N LEU A 270 10.56 -0.78 10.90
CA LEU A 270 11.41 -0.47 9.77
C LEU A 270 12.32 0.72 10.07
N VAL A 271 11.78 1.81 10.62
CA VAL A 271 12.56 2.99 11.06
C VAL A 271 13.62 2.59 12.08
N ASN A 272 13.25 1.85 13.11
CA ASN A 272 14.17 1.39 14.15
C ASN A 272 15.28 0.51 13.60
N LYS A 273 14.94 -0.37 12.65
CA LYS A 273 15.93 -1.25 12.03
C LYS A 273 16.91 -0.47 11.15
N VAL A 274 16.43 0.50 10.37
CA VAL A 274 17.28 1.37 9.56
C VAL A 274 18.25 2.17 10.44
N LEU A 275 17.77 2.77 11.53
CA LEU A 275 18.60 3.48 12.50
C LEU A 275 19.66 2.55 13.11
N LEU A 276 19.25 1.36 13.58
CA LEU A 276 20.17 0.40 14.18
C LEU A 276 21.29 -0.01 13.22
N ASP A 277 20.93 -0.36 11.98
CA ASP A 277 21.91 -0.76 10.95
C ASP A 277 22.90 0.37 10.68
N HIS A 278 22.40 1.60 10.58
CA HIS A 278 23.22 2.79 10.43
C HIS A 278 24.21 2.99 11.61
N HIS A 279 23.75 2.89 12.85
CA HIS A 279 24.64 3.04 14.01
C HIS A 279 25.75 1.96 14.04
N MET A 280 25.41 0.71 13.70
CA MET A 280 26.36 -0.40 13.67
C MET A 280 27.45 -0.21 12.61
N GLU A 281 27.08 0.24 11.40
CA GLU A 281 28.06 0.56 10.34
C GLU A 281 29.07 1.63 10.79
N HIS A 282 28.64 2.59 11.60
CA HIS A 282 29.51 3.65 12.10
C HIS A 282 30.36 3.25 13.30
N SER A 283 29.87 2.38 14.19
CA SER A 283 30.68 1.85 15.30
C SER A 283 31.83 0.97 14.80
N SER A 284 31.67 0.27 13.67
CA SER A 284 32.73 -0.54 13.07
C SER A 284 33.83 0.28 12.38
N ILE A 285 33.53 1.48 11.90
CA ILE A 285 34.51 2.37 11.24
C ILE A 285 35.40 3.10 12.27
N VAL A 286 34.90 3.35 13.48
CA VAL A 286 35.66 4.04 14.55
C VAL A 286 36.65 3.09 15.28
N GLN A 287 36.58 1.78 15.00
CA GLN A 287 37.45 0.76 15.61
C GLN A 287 38.56 0.22 14.68
N MET A 288 38.75 0.80 13.49
CA MET A 288 39.89 0.54 12.60
C MET A 288 40.79 1.76 12.51
#